data_AF-A0A966EWM2-F1
#
_entry.id   AF-A0A966EWM2-F1
#
_cell.length_a   1.000
_cell.length_b   1.000
_cell.length_c   1.000
_cell.angle_alpha   90.00
_cell.angle_beta   90.00
_cell.angle_gamma   90.00
#
_symmetry.space_group_name_H-M   'P 1'
#
loop_
_entity.id
_entity.type
_entity.pdbx_description
1 polymer ?
#
loop_
_entity_poly.entity_id
_entity_poly.type
_entity_poly.pdbx_seq_one_letter_code
_entity_poly.pdbx_strand_id
1 'polypeptide(L)' 'MAEPRPNPLGVQQFELIEFASPEPEALHALFRKLGFTAVATHRDQPVTLYRQGGIDFLVNETPDSFASRFAEKHGPCC' A
#
# COMPACT_ATOMS: atom_id res chain seq x y z
N MET A 1 -17.70 33.08 0.84
CA MET A 1 -16.85 32.11 1.56
C MET A 1 -17.69 30.86 1.75
N ALA A 2 -17.20 29.67 1.36
CA ALA A 2 -17.94 28.43 1.54
C ALA A 2 -17.86 27.98 3.00
N GLU A 3 -18.97 27.55 3.59
CA GLU A 3 -18.97 26.95 4.92
C GLU A 3 -18.24 25.60 4.89
N PRO A 4 -17.37 25.31 5.88
CA PRO A 4 -16.69 24.03 5.94
C PRO A 4 -17.71 22.92 6.18
N ARG A 5 -17.73 21.94 5.29
CA ARG A 5 -18.55 20.73 5.44
C ARG A 5 -18.15 20.00 6.73
N PRO A 6 -19.09 19.47 7.52
CA PRO A 6 -18.77 18.76 8.75
C PRO A 6 -17.90 17.53 8.45
N ASN A 7 -16.90 17.28 9.31
CA ASN A 7 -16.06 16.08 9.32
C ASN A 7 -16.47 15.17 10.49
N PRO A 8 -17.58 14.42 10.38
CA PRO A 8 -18.14 13.66 11.49
C PRO A 8 -17.24 12.52 11.98
N LEU A 9 -16.35 12.03 11.10
CA LEU A 9 -15.41 10.95 11.42
C LEU A 9 -14.02 11.46 11.83
N GLY A 10 -13.78 12.77 11.77
CA GLY A 10 -12.49 13.35 12.10
C GLY A 10 -11.34 12.84 11.23
N VAL A 11 -11.59 12.50 9.96
CA VAL A 11 -10.55 12.03 9.03
C VAL A 11 -9.62 13.19 8.69
N GLN A 12 -8.32 13.04 8.96
CA GLN A 12 -7.32 14.10 8.80
C GLN A 12 -6.33 13.83 7.66
N GLN A 13 -6.03 12.57 7.37
CA GLN A 13 -5.03 12.16 6.39
C GLN A 13 -5.27 10.73 5.91
N PHE A 14 -4.56 10.35 4.85
CA PHE A 14 -4.35 8.95 4.50
C PHE A 14 -3.22 8.40 5.36
N GLU A 15 -3.42 7.22 5.93
CA GLU A 15 -2.39 6.55 6.72
C GLU A 15 -1.44 5.75 5.83
N LEU A 16 -1.99 4.96 4.90
CA LEU A 16 -1.21 4.12 3.99
C LEU A 16 -1.96 3.81 2.70
N ILE A 17 -1.23 3.28 1.72
CA ILE A 17 -1.78 2.60 0.55
C ILE A 17 -1.25 1.17 0.51
N GLU A 18 -2.13 0.19 0.32
CA GLU A 18 -1.76 -1.20 0.14
C GLU A 18 -1.76 -1.56 -1.35
N PHE A 19 -0.74 -2.27 -1.81
CA PHE A 19 -0.58 -2.71 -3.18
C PHE A 19 -0.47 -4.23 -3.24
N ALA A 20 -1.09 -4.81 -4.26
CA ALA A 20 -0.93 -6.21 -4.60
C ALA A 20 -0.69 -6.36 -6.11
N SER A 21 0.09 -7.37 -6.48
CA SER A 21 0.40 -7.67 -7.88
C SER A 21 0.67 -9.16 -8.03
N PRO A 22 0.34 -9.77 -9.20
CA PRO A 22 0.83 -11.10 -9.55
C PRO A 22 2.38 -11.16 -9.66
N GLU A 23 3.05 -10.02 -9.83
CA GLU A 23 4.51 -9.89 -9.95
C GLU A 23 5.05 -8.90 -8.88
N PRO A 24 5.08 -9.27 -7.59
CA PRO A 24 5.41 -8.34 -6.51
C PRO A 24 6.84 -7.79 -6.57
N GLU A 25 7.79 -8.55 -7.13
CA GLU A 25 9.16 -8.09 -7.37
C GLU A 25 9.23 -6.83 -8.24
N ALA A 26 8.30 -6.67 -9.19
CA ALA A 26 8.20 -5.46 -10.00
C ALA A 26 7.81 -4.24 -9.15
N LEU A 27 6.91 -4.42 -8.17
CA LEU A 27 6.55 -3.37 -7.22
C LEU A 27 7.73 -3.00 -6.32
N HIS A 28 8.47 -3.98 -5.80
CA HIS A 28 9.67 -3.72 -4.98
C HIS A 28 10.75 -2.97 -5.76
N ALA A 29 10.98 -3.33 -7.02
CA ALA A 29 11.91 -2.62 -7.89
C ALA A 29 11.44 -1.18 -8.17
N LEU A 30 10.14 -1.00 -8.43
CA LEU A 30 9.54 0.31 -8.68
C LEU A 30 9.67 1.23 -7.45
N PHE A 31 9.28 0.75 -6.27
CA PHE A 31 9.27 1.59 -5.06
C PHE A 31 10.67 2.05 -4.67
N ARG A 32 11.68 1.18 -4.81
CA ARG A 32 13.09 1.57 -4.64
C ARG A 32 13.51 2.66 -5.64
N LYS A 33 13.11 2.55 -6.92
CA LYS A 33 13.38 3.58 -7.94
C LYS A 33 12.67 4.91 -7.66
N LEU A 34 11.49 4.86 -7.03
CA LEU A 34 10.73 6.04 -6.61
C LEU A 34 11.28 6.67 -5.31
N GLY A 35 12.33 6.11 -4.69
CA GLY A 35 12.97 6.63 -3.49
C GLY A 35 12.35 6.14 -2.17
N PHE A 36 11.46 5.15 -2.21
CA PHE A 36 10.98 4.50 -0.99
C PHE A 36 12.01 3.51 -0.45
N THR A 37 12.01 3.37 0.88
CA THR A 37 12.84 2.39 1.59
C THR A 37 11.94 1.35 2.26
N ALA A 38 12.27 0.06 2.12
CA ALA A 38 11.64 -0.98 2.93
C ALA A 38 12.08 -0.83 4.39
N VAL A 39 11.16 -0.46 5.28
CA VAL A 39 11.45 -0.13 6.69
C VAL A 39 10.98 -1.19 7.67
N ALA A 40 10.03 -2.05 7.28
CA ALA A 40 9.56 -3.16 8.10
C ALA A 40 8.97 -4.29 7.25
N THR A 41 8.92 -5.49 7.82
CA THR A 41 8.18 -6.63 7.29
C THR A 41 7.21 -7.12 8.35
N HIS A 42 6.04 -7.59 7.93
CA HIS A 42 5.09 -8.23 8.83
C HIS A 42 5.70 -9.53 9.41
N ARG A 43 5.36 -9.88 10.66
CA ARG A 43 5.98 -11.01 11.39
C ARG A 43 5.64 -12.36 10.75
N ASP A 44 4.37 -12.52 10.37
CA ASP A 44 3.81 -13.84 10.02
C ASP A 44 3.25 -13.90 8.59
N GLN A 45 3.28 -12.79 7.84
CA GLN A 45 2.69 -12.67 6.52
C GLN A 45 3.68 -12.01 5.58
N PRO A 46 3.70 -12.36 4.29
CA PRO A 46 4.60 -11.77 3.31
C PRO A 46 4.08 -10.38 2.92
N VAL A 47 4.26 -9.43 3.84
CA VAL A 47 3.87 -8.02 3.67
C VAL A 47 5.05 -7.13 4.02
N THR A 48 5.40 -6.22 3.12
CA THR A 48 6.53 -5.31 3.27
C THR A 48 6.05 -3.87 3.35
N LEU A 49 6.47 -3.13 4.37
CA LEU A 49 6.24 -1.69 4.52
C LEU A 49 7.39 -0.88 3.90
N TYR A 50 7.01 -0.03 2.96
CA TYR A 50 7.85 0.96 2.31
C TYR A 50 7.50 2.36 2.81
N ARG A 51 8.52 3.17 3.14
CA ARG A 51 8.34 4.54 3.61
C ARG A 51 9.19 5.53 2.82
N GLN A 52 8.60 6.69 2.51
CA GLN A 52 9.29 7.88 2.02
C GLN A 52 8.71 9.12 2.71
N GLY A 53 9.46 9.71 3.64
CA GLY A 53 8.94 10.78 4.49
C GLY A 53 7.73 10.31 5.30
N GLY A 54 6.58 10.97 5.12
CA GLY A 54 5.30 10.63 5.76
C GLY A 54 4.37 9.76 4.90
N ILE A 55 4.88 9.13 3.83
CA ILE A 55 4.09 8.28 2.93
C ILE A 55 4.43 6.82 3.21
N ASP A 56 3.39 6.02 3.47
CA ASP A 56 3.50 4.58 3.74
C ASP A 56 2.82 3.75 2.65
N PHE A 57 3.58 2.84 2.04
CA PHE A 57 3.09 1.84 1.11
C PHE A 57 3.30 0.44 1.67
N LEU A 58 2.26 -0.39 1.63
CA LEU A 58 2.37 -1.82 1.87
C LEU A 58 2.41 -2.56 0.54
N VAL A 59 3.32 -3.53 0.39
CA VAL A 59 3.23 -4.56 -0.64
C VAL A 59 2.74 -5.83 0.04
N ASN A 60 1.56 -6.32 -0.34
CA ASN A 60 0.98 -7.54 0.18
C ASN A 60 1.10 -8.67 -0.84
N GLU A 61 1.85 -9.71 -0.48
CA GLU A 61 2.18 -10.85 -1.32
C GLU A 61 1.53 -12.14 -0.77
N THR A 62 0.54 -11.99 0.10
CA THR A 62 -0.10 -13.12 0.78
C THR A 62 -0.86 -13.97 -0.24
N PRO A 63 -0.49 -15.25 -0.44
CA PRO A 63 -1.18 -16.13 -1.39
C PRO A 63 -2.59 -16.44 -0.90
N ASP A 64 -3.47 -16.80 -1.83
CA ASP A 64 -4.86 -17.20 -1.56
C ASP A 64 -5.68 -16.19 -0.72
N SER A 65 -5.29 -14.91 -0.76
CA SER A 65 -5.89 -13.83 0.01
C SER A 65 -6.86 -13.00 -0.81
N PHE A 66 -7.55 -12.06 -0.16
CA PHE A 66 -8.34 -11.06 -0.87
C PHE A 66 -7.45 -10.24 -1.83
N ALA A 67 -6.29 -9.80 -1.35
CA ALA A 67 -5.35 -9.01 -2.10
C ALA A 67 -4.83 -9.74 -3.35
N SER A 68 -4.46 -11.02 -3.22
CA SER A 68 -3.99 -11.82 -4.36
C SER A 68 -5.08 -12.00 -5.42
N ARG A 69 -6.31 -12.34 -5.00
CA ARG A 69 -7.44 -12.52 -5.93
C ARG A 69 -7.85 -11.23 -6.62
N PHE A 70 -7.74 -10.09 -5.93
CA PHE A 70 -8.00 -8.79 -6.52
C PHE A 70 -6.96 -8.44 -7.58
N ALA A 71 -5.67 -8.64 -7.27
CA ALA A 71 -4.57 -8.40 -8.19
C ALA A 71 -4.60 -9.32 -9.43
N GLU A 72 -4.98 -10.59 -9.27
CA GLU A 72 -5.18 -11.50 -10.42
C GLU A 72 -6.21 -10.98 -11.42
N LYS A 73 -7.28 -10.35 -10.93
CA LYS A 73 -8.36 -9.84 -11.78
C LYS A 73 -8.04 -8.47 -12.38
N HIS A 74 -7.27 -7.64 -11.69
CA HIS A 74 -7.09 -6.22 -12.00
C HIS A 74 -5.66 -5.82 -12.40
N GLY A 75 -4.70 -6.75 -12.36
CA GLY A 75 -3.29 -6.45 -12.55
C GLY A 75 -2.68 -5.78 -11.30
N PRO A 76 -1.57 -5.03 -11.43
CA PRO A 76 -1.01 -4.28 -10.33
C PRO A 76 -1.98 -3.17 -9.89
N CYS A 77 -2.53 -3.29 -8.68
CA CYS A 77 -3.56 -2.37 -8.17
C CYS A 77 -3.42 -2.09 -6.67
N CYS A 78 -3.99 -0.95 -6.28
CA CYS A 78 -4.26 -0.55 -4.89
C CYS A 78 -5.76 -0.71 -4.57
#